data_AF-A0AB74JC12-F1
#
_entry.id   AF-A0AB74JC12-F1
#
_cell.length_a   1.000
_cell.length_b   1.000
_cell.length_c   1.000
_cell.angle_alpha   90.00
_cell.angle_beta   90.00
_cell.angle_gamma   90.00
#
_symmetry.space_group_name_H-M   'P 1'
#
loop_
_entity.id
_entity.type
_entity.pdbx_description
1 polymer ?
#
loop_
_entity_poly.entity_id
_entity_poly.type
_entity_poly.pdbx_seq_one_letter_code
_entity_poly.pdbx_strand_id
1 'polypeptide(L)'
;MSDKSNAPSQCLGPNYRAEGEKPTATVSKKVRHDNVHVLPQTPQLIALLTMIRDHRTNRADFIFYSNRIIRLLVEEGLNHLPVIQQEITTPVGRHYNGVKFEGKICGVSIMRAGESMEQGLRDCCRSVRIGKILIQRDEETSQPRLFYEKLPEDIKDRWVLLLDPMLATDFGDRFYTL
;
A
#
# COMPACT_ATOMS: atom_id res chain seq x y z
N MET A 1 -33.13 -27.40 -37.22
CA MET A 1 -32.04 -27.92 -36.38
C MET A 1 -31.21 -26.73 -35.93
N SER A 2 -31.33 -26.39 -34.65
CA SER A 2 -30.70 -25.23 -34.02
C SER A 2 -29.21 -25.52 -33.76
N ASP A 3 -28.37 -24.63 -34.29
CA ASP A 3 -26.93 -24.63 -34.09
C ASP A 3 -26.64 -24.17 -32.66
N LYS A 4 -26.25 -25.11 -31.79
CA LYS A 4 -25.84 -24.81 -30.41
C LYS A 4 -24.42 -24.28 -30.48
N SER A 5 -24.26 -22.96 -30.45
CA SER A 5 -22.98 -22.32 -30.18
C SER A 5 -22.47 -22.78 -28.81
N ASN A 6 -21.51 -23.71 -28.79
CA ASN A 6 -20.80 -24.09 -27.57
C ASN A 6 -20.09 -22.84 -27.04
N ALA A 7 -20.51 -22.35 -25.86
CA ALA A 7 -19.69 -21.43 -25.09
C ALA A 7 -18.33 -22.10 -24.82
N PRO A 8 -17.20 -21.36 -24.89
CA PRO A 8 -15.90 -21.96 -24.63
C PRO A 8 -15.84 -22.45 -23.19
N SER A 9 -15.81 -23.76 -23.01
CA SER A 9 -15.59 -24.47 -21.74
C SER A 9 -14.12 -24.48 -21.33
N GLN A 10 -13.27 -23.68 -21.98
CA GLN A 10 -11.85 -23.60 -21.68
C GLN A 10 -11.65 -22.83 -20.38
N CYS A 11 -11.09 -23.51 -19.38
CA CYS A 11 -10.69 -22.87 -18.13
C CYS A 11 -9.74 -21.72 -18.47
N LEU A 12 -10.07 -20.51 -18.03
CA LEU A 12 -9.17 -19.37 -18.05
C LEU A 12 -8.10 -19.60 -16.98
N GLY A 13 -6.99 -20.20 -17.39
CA GLY A 13 -5.78 -20.37 -16.59
C GLY A 13 -4.59 -20.40 -17.56
N PRO A 14 -3.47 -19.72 -17.29
CA PRO A 14 -2.37 -19.71 -18.24
C PRO A 14 -1.84 -21.14 -18.43
N ASN A 15 -1.55 -21.50 -19.66
CA ASN A 15 -0.40 -22.35 -19.94
C ASN A 15 0.81 -21.58 -19.41
N TYR A 16 1.15 -21.77 -18.14
CA TYR A 16 2.27 -21.07 -17.52
C TYR A 16 3.54 -21.49 -18.25
N ARG A 17 4.34 -20.50 -18.70
CA ARG A 17 5.71 -20.76 -19.16
C ARG A 17 6.44 -21.58 -18.09
N ALA A 18 7.26 -22.52 -18.51
CA ALA A 18 8.08 -23.30 -17.60
C ALA A 18 8.90 -22.35 -16.71
N GLU A 19 9.26 -22.78 -15.50
CA GLU A 19 9.88 -21.91 -14.50
C GLU A 19 11.19 -21.25 -15.00
N GLY A 20 11.92 -21.91 -15.91
CA GLY A 20 13.12 -21.39 -16.59
C GLY A 20 12.88 -20.43 -17.76
N GLU A 21 11.63 -20.23 -18.20
CA GLU A 21 11.25 -19.34 -19.32
C GLU A 21 10.58 -18.04 -18.85
N LYS A 22 10.44 -17.87 -17.52
CA LYS A 22 9.88 -16.66 -16.94
C LYS A 22 10.89 -15.51 -17.05
N PRO A 23 10.48 -14.32 -17.49
CA PRO A 23 11.37 -13.17 -17.56
C PRO A 23 11.86 -12.79 -16.16
N THR A 24 13.12 -12.35 -16.07
CA THR A 24 13.73 -11.88 -14.82
C THR A 24 13.40 -10.40 -14.61
N ALA A 25 13.19 -9.99 -13.36
CA ALA A 25 13.00 -8.60 -12.97
C ALA A 25 13.91 -8.24 -11.79
N THR A 26 14.35 -6.99 -11.75
CA THR A 26 15.04 -6.44 -10.57
C THR A 26 14.02 -6.29 -9.43
N VAL A 27 14.17 -7.13 -8.40
CA VAL A 27 13.30 -7.13 -7.23
C VAL A 27 14.01 -6.53 -6.01
N SER A 28 13.21 -6.11 -5.03
CA SER A 28 13.72 -5.58 -3.77
C SER A 28 14.70 -6.55 -3.10
N LYS A 29 15.82 -6.03 -2.59
CA LYS A 29 16.77 -6.81 -1.80
C LYS A 29 16.08 -7.34 -0.54
N LYS A 30 16.49 -8.52 -0.08
CA LYS A 30 16.04 -9.05 1.21
C LYS A 30 16.47 -8.08 2.32
N VAL A 31 15.49 -7.50 3.01
CA VAL A 31 15.73 -6.60 4.15
C VAL A 31 16.08 -7.44 5.38
N ARG A 32 17.01 -6.96 6.20
CA ARG A 32 17.53 -7.68 7.38
C ARG A 32 16.93 -7.19 8.70
N HIS A 33 15.72 -6.64 8.65
CA HIS A 33 15.04 -6.07 9.82
C HIS A 33 13.68 -6.74 9.99
N ASP A 34 13.40 -7.23 11.19
CA ASP A 34 12.20 -8.02 11.50
C ASP A 34 10.90 -7.20 11.42
N ASN A 35 11.01 -5.88 11.60
CA ASN A 35 9.91 -4.92 11.53
C ASN A 35 9.74 -4.30 10.12
N VAL A 36 10.46 -4.80 9.11
CA VAL A 36 10.30 -4.35 7.73
C VAL A 36 9.61 -5.44 6.92
N HIS A 37 8.40 -5.12 6.47
CA HIS A 37 7.59 -5.99 5.64
C HIS A 37 7.68 -5.53 4.19
N VAL A 38 8.10 -6.43 3.30
CA VAL A 38 8.21 -6.16 1.86
C VAL A 38 7.01 -6.79 1.17
N LEU A 39 6.28 -5.98 0.40
CA LEU A 39 5.18 -6.50 -0.42
C LEU A 39 5.64 -7.68 -1.28
N PRO A 40 4.83 -8.75 -1.40
CA PRO A 40 5.16 -9.87 -2.27
C PRO A 40 5.47 -9.41 -3.68
N GLN A 41 6.65 -9.79 -4.20
CA GLN A 41 7.15 -9.40 -5.51
C GLN A 41 6.46 -10.19 -6.63
N THR A 42 5.14 -9.99 -6.77
CA THR A 42 4.32 -10.64 -7.79
C THR A 42 4.60 -10.05 -9.18
N PRO A 43 4.35 -10.79 -10.28
CA PRO A 43 4.46 -10.25 -11.63
C PRO A 43 3.64 -8.97 -11.83
N GLN A 44 2.47 -8.87 -11.17
CA GLN A 44 1.62 -7.70 -11.23
C GLN A 44 2.27 -6.50 -10.53
N LEU A 45 2.78 -6.65 -9.31
CA LEU A 45 3.45 -5.56 -8.60
C LEU A 45 4.69 -5.09 -9.37
N ILE A 46 5.46 -6.03 -9.90
CA ILE A 46 6.64 -5.72 -10.73
C ILE A 46 6.23 -4.92 -11.98
N ALA A 47 5.16 -5.32 -12.68
CA ALA A 47 4.68 -4.56 -13.84
C ALA A 47 4.24 -3.14 -13.47
N LEU A 48 3.56 -2.95 -12.34
CA LEU A 48 3.18 -1.62 -11.84
C LEU A 48 4.42 -0.76 -11.53
N LEU A 49 5.41 -1.35 -10.82
CA LEU A 49 6.67 -0.69 -10.48
C LEU A 49 7.47 -0.31 -11.74
N THR A 50 7.50 -1.16 -12.77
CA THR A 50 8.12 -0.86 -14.05
C THR A 50 7.50 0.38 -14.69
N MET A 51 6.17 0.50 -14.67
CA MET A 51 5.49 1.66 -15.26
C MET A 51 5.80 2.96 -14.51
N ILE A 52 5.83 2.95 -13.18
CA ILE A 52 6.10 4.18 -12.41
C ILE A 52 7.59 4.58 -12.41
N ARG A 53 8.49 3.66 -12.77
CA ARG A 53 9.93 3.91 -12.88
C ARG A 53 10.41 4.26 -14.30
N ASP A 54 9.60 4.01 -15.34
CA ASP A 54 9.96 4.43 -16.71
C ASP A 54 9.81 5.95 -16.86
N HIS A 55 10.91 6.64 -17.13
CA HIS A 55 10.95 8.08 -17.39
C HIS A 55 10.06 8.53 -18.57
N ARG A 56 9.67 7.60 -19.45
CA ARG A 56 8.78 7.86 -20.59
C ARG A 56 7.29 7.77 -20.23
N THR A 57 6.95 7.26 -19.04
CA THR A 57 5.56 7.16 -18.59
C THR A 57 4.97 8.56 -18.41
N ASN A 58 3.83 8.81 -19.06
CA ASN A 58 3.17 10.11 -18.95
C ASN A 58 2.54 10.30 -17.55
N ARG A 59 2.18 11.55 -17.22
CA ARG A 59 1.65 11.92 -15.91
C ARG A 59 0.36 11.17 -15.53
N ALA A 60 -0.55 10.95 -16.47
CA ALA A 60 -1.83 10.30 -16.19
C ALA A 60 -1.63 8.83 -15.81
N ASP A 61 -0.80 8.13 -16.59
CA ASP A 61 -0.42 6.75 -16.32
C ASP A 61 0.37 6.62 -15.01
N PHE A 62 1.31 7.53 -14.76
CA PHE A 62 2.07 7.55 -13.50
C PHE A 62 1.14 7.62 -12.28
N ILE A 63 0.17 8.54 -12.29
CA ILE A 63 -0.81 8.68 -11.20
C ILE A 63 -1.67 7.41 -11.10
N PHE A 64 -2.15 6.87 -12.22
CA PHE A 64 -2.97 5.67 -12.24
C PHE A 64 -2.24 4.46 -11.63
N TYR A 65 -1.01 4.18 -12.08
CA TYR A 65 -0.24 3.05 -11.58
C TYR A 65 0.24 3.26 -10.13
N SER A 66 0.61 4.49 -9.75
CA SER A 66 0.97 4.82 -8.37
C SER A 66 -0.19 4.57 -7.42
N ASN A 67 -1.41 5.01 -7.76
CA ASN A 67 -2.59 4.77 -6.94
C ASN A 67 -2.87 3.27 -6.74
N ARG A 68 -2.62 2.45 -7.77
CA ARG A 68 -2.75 0.98 -7.65
C ARG A 68 -1.73 0.39 -6.68
N ILE A 69 -0.47 0.85 -6.73
CA ILE A 69 0.57 0.40 -5.79
C ILE A 69 0.22 0.83 -4.37
N ILE A 70 -0.21 2.09 -4.18
CA ILE A 70 -0.62 2.63 -2.89
C ILE A 70 -1.75 1.78 -2.29
N ARG A 71 -2.76 1.38 -3.09
CA ARG A 71 -3.83 0.51 -2.59
C ARG A 71 -3.30 -0.82 -2.05
N LEU A 72 -2.39 -1.47 -2.78
CA LEU A 72 -1.77 -2.72 -2.34
C LEU A 72 -0.97 -2.52 -1.03
N LEU A 73 -0.23 -1.41 -0.93
CA LEU A 73 0.57 -1.09 0.24
C LEU A 73 -0.28 -0.78 1.48
N VAL A 74 -1.38 -0.05 1.30
CA VAL A 74 -2.31 0.27 2.38
C VAL A 74 -3.01 -0.99 2.90
N GLU A 75 -3.51 -1.86 2.01
CA GLU A 75 -4.15 -3.11 2.42
C GLU A 75 -3.17 -3.98 3.22
N GLU A 76 -1.91 -4.08 2.77
CA GLU A 76 -0.90 -4.80 3.54
C GLU A 76 -0.61 -4.13 4.88
N GLY A 77 -0.49 -2.79 4.92
CA GLY A 77 -0.29 -2.05 6.15
C GLY A 77 -1.40 -2.30 7.19
N LEU A 78 -2.64 -2.46 6.74
CA LEU A 78 -3.78 -2.78 7.62
C LEU A 78 -3.71 -4.19 8.20
N ASN A 79 -3.06 -5.16 7.54
CA ASN A 79 -2.89 -6.53 8.05
C ASN A 79 -2.03 -6.59 9.32
N HIS A 80 -1.26 -5.54 9.62
CA HIS A 80 -0.42 -5.45 10.81
C HIS A 80 -1.15 -4.89 12.04
N LEU A 81 -2.41 -4.47 11.90
CA LEU A 81 -3.22 -3.99 13.01
C LEU A 81 -3.75 -5.16 13.85
N PRO A 82 -3.85 -4.99 15.18
CA PRO A 82 -4.44 -6.02 16.02
C PRO A 82 -5.91 -6.24 15.68
N VAL A 83 -6.34 -7.48 15.85
CA VAL A 83 -7.72 -7.91 15.61
C VAL A 83 -8.24 -8.69 16.81
N ILE A 84 -9.54 -8.58 17.04
CA ILE A 84 -10.27 -9.35 18.05
C ILE A 84 -11.31 -10.24 17.38
N GLN A 85 -11.57 -11.39 18.01
CA GLN A 85 -12.57 -12.35 17.52
C GLN A 85 -13.96 -11.71 17.51
N GLN A 86 -14.72 -12.00 16.46
CA GLN A 86 -16.09 -11.53 16.28
C GLN A 86 -16.92 -12.65 15.66
N GLU A 87 -17.76 -13.28 16.46
CA GLU A 87 -18.78 -14.18 15.93
C GLU A 87 -19.92 -13.36 15.31
N ILE A 88 -20.40 -13.79 14.15
CA ILE A 88 -21.60 -13.25 13.49
C ILE A 88 -22.52 -14.39 13.04
N THR A 89 -23.81 -14.10 12.91
CA THR A 89 -24.76 -14.99 12.26
C THR A 89 -24.89 -14.61 10.79
N THR A 90 -24.60 -15.54 9.90
CA THR A 90 -24.74 -15.36 8.45
C THR A 90 -26.22 -15.29 8.04
N PRO A 91 -26.56 -14.72 6.86
CA PRO A 91 -27.95 -14.68 6.38
C PRO A 91 -28.63 -16.06 6.25
N VAL A 92 -27.85 -17.14 6.18
CA VAL A 92 -28.33 -18.53 6.15
C VAL A 92 -28.44 -19.17 7.55
N GLY A 93 -28.34 -18.38 8.61
CA GLY A 93 -28.51 -18.82 10.01
C GLY A 93 -27.32 -19.57 10.61
N ARG A 94 -26.17 -19.63 9.93
CA ARG A 94 -24.95 -20.28 10.45
C ARG A 94 -24.08 -19.30 11.22
N HIS A 95 -23.49 -19.76 12.33
CA HIS A 95 -22.44 -19.02 13.04
C HIS A 95 -21.16 -18.98 12.19
N TYR A 96 -20.53 -17.81 12.12
CA TYR A 96 -19.24 -17.60 11.48
C TYR A 96 -18.29 -16.90 12.45
N ASN A 97 -17.15 -17.54 12.71
CA ASN A 97 -16.10 -17.03 13.58
C ASN A 97 -15.15 -16.15 12.75
N GLY A 98 -15.45 -14.86 12.72
CA GLY A 98 -14.64 -13.85 12.05
C GLY A 98 -13.74 -13.07 13.02
N VAL A 99 -13.18 -11.99 12.49
CA VAL A 99 -12.39 -11.02 13.25
C VAL A 99 -12.82 -9.60 12.89
N LYS A 100 -12.53 -8.66 13.79
CA LYS A 100 -12.63 -7.21 13.53
C LYS A 100 -11.37 -6.52 14.06
N PHE A 101 -11.02 -5.38 13.48
CA PHE A 101 -9.90 -4.56 13.98
C PHE A 101 -10.15 -4.11 15.42
N GLU A 102 -9.09 -4.13 16.23
CA GLU A 102 -9.08 -3.65 17.59
C GLU A 102 -8.74 -2.15 17.63
N GLY A 103 -9.59 -1.36 18.29
CA GLY A 103 -9.37 0.06 18.47
C GLY A 103 -9.74 0.91 17.25
N LYS A 104 -9.15 2.11 17.18
CA LYS A 104 -9.42 3.11 16.15
C LYS A 104 -8.12 3.40 15.39
N ILE A 105 -8.25 3.67 14.09
CA ILE A 105 -7.11 4.03 13.25
C ILE A 105 -7.15 5.51 12.84
N CYS A 106 -5.99 6.07 12.54
CA CYS A 106 -5.85 7.30 11.77
C CYS A 106 -4.63 7.22 10.84
N GLY A 107 -4.71 7.90 9.70
CA GLY A 107 -3.55 8.16 8.86
C GLY A 107 -2.87 9.47 9.27
N VAL A 108 -1.56 9.55 9.15
CA VAL A 108 -0.80 10.80 9.27
C VAL A 108 0.07 10.92 8.04
N SER A 109 -0.17 11.92 7.20
CA SER A 109 0.63 12.15 5.99
C SER A 109 1.78 13.11 6.26
N ILE A 110 2.97 12.74 5.77
CA ILE A 110 4.12 13.65 5.71
C ILE A 110 3.99 14.47 4.43
N MET A 111 3.76 15.77 4.59
CA MET A 111 3.58 16.68 3.48
C MET A 111 4.90 16.88 2.71
N ARG A 112 4.86 16.97 1.38
CA ARG A 112 3.69 16.87 0.49
C ARG A 112 3.49 15.48 -0.11
N ALA A 113 4.55 14.67 -0.18
CA ALA A 113 4.52 13.40 -0.90
C ALA A 113 3.52 12.39 -0.27
N GLY A 114 3.45 12.34 1.06
CA GLY A 114 2.52 11.47 1.80
C GLY A 114 1.04 11.74 1.51
N GLU A 115 0.69 12.94 1.04
CA GLU A 115 -0.70 13.28 0.69
C GLU A 115 -1.23 12.44 -0.47
N SER A 116 -0.34 11.96 -1.35
CA SER A 116 -0.69 11.07 -2.47
C SER A 116 -1.31 9.74 -1.99
N MET A 117 -1.00 9.30 -0.77
CA MET A 117 -1.46 8.05 -0.21
C MET A 117 -2.81 8.16 0.53
N GLU A 118 -3.25 9.39 0.83
CA GLU A 118 -4.47 9.63 1.61
C GLU A 118 -5.70 9.05 0.92
N GLN A 119 -5.78 9.16 -0.42
CA GLN A 119 -6.90 8.61 -1.18
C GLN A 119 -6.95 7.10 -1.07
N GLY A 120 -5.82 6.40 -1.23
CA GLY A 120 -5.75 4.95 -1.08
C GLY A 120 -6.20 4.49 0.31
N LEU A 121 -5.85 5.23 1.36
CA LEU A 121 -6.31 4.94 2.72
C LEU A 121 -7.81 5.20 2.91
N ARG A 122 -8.36 6.27 2.34
CA ARG A 122 -9.80 6.55 2.39
C ARG A 122 -10.63 5.53 1.63
N ASP A 123 -10.09 5.01 0.53
CA ASP A 123 -10.74 3.96 -0.27
C ASP A 123 -10.76 2.62 0.50
N CYS A 124 -9.80 2.36 1.39
CA CYS A 124 -9.80 1.19 2.28
C CYS A 124 -10.68 1.42 3.51
N CYS A 125 -10.67 2.63 4.06
CA CYS A 125 -11.26 2.96 5.35
C CYS A 125 -12.10 4.25 5.25
N ARG A 126 -13.39 4.11 4.95
CA ARG A 126 -14.32 5.22 4.62
C ARG A 126 -14.37 6.36 5.64
N SER A 127 -14.10 6.12 6.92
CA SER A 127 -14.19 7.12 8.00
C SER A 127 -12.86 7.34 8.74
N VAL A 128 -11.72 7.08 8.09
CA VAL A 128 -10.40 7.30 8.67
C VAL A 128 -10.13 8.80 8.87
N ARG A 129 -9.63 9.17 10.06
CA ARG A 129 -9.14 10.52 10.33
C ARG A 129 -7.74 10.65 9.74
N ILE A 130 -7.46 11.80 9.11
CA ILE A 130 -6.16 12.09 8.53
C ILE A 130 -5.55 13.30 9.27
N GLY A 131 -4.41 13.09 9.90
CA GLY A 131 -3.52 14.14 10.37
C GLY A 131 -2.47 14.49 9.32
N LYS A 132 -1.85 15.66 9.45
CA LYS A 132 -0.81 16.14 8.55
C LYS A 132 0.38 16.66 9.34
N ILE A 133 1.59 16.37 8.85
CA ILE A 133 2.85 16.87 9.38
C ILE A 133 3.65 17.45 8.22
N LEU A 134 4.23 18.63 8.40
CA LEU A 134 5.17 19.23 7.48
C LEU A 134 6.54 19.31 8.16
N ILE A 135 7.49 18.56 7.61
CA ILE A 135 8.89 18.58 8.01
C ILE A 135 9.68 19.25 6.88
N GLN A 136 10.48 20.25 7.21
CA GLN A 136 11.41 20.86 6.27
C GLN A 136 12.79 20.98 6.92
N ARG A 137 13.83 21.07 6.10
CA ARG A 137 15.19 21.34 6.58
C ARG A 137 15.32 22.83 6.83
N ASP A 138 15.86 23.16 7.99
CA ASP A 138 16.32 24.50 8.30
C ASP A 138 17.48 24.89 7.38
N GLU A 139 17.41 26.05 6.73
CA GLU A 139 18.36 26.44 5.67
C GLU A 139 19.79 26.64 6.19
N GLU A 140 19.95 27.00 7.47
CA GLU A 140 21.25 27.26 8.08
C GLU A 140 21.87 25.99 8.68
N THR A 141 21.06 25.19 9.38
CA THR A 141 21.54 24.02 10.12
C THR A 141 21.39 22.70 9.36
N SER A 142 20.65 22.69 8.26
CA SER A 142 20.24 21.48 7.51
C SER A 142 19.50 20.44 8.34
N GLN A 143 19.09 20.77 9.57
CA GLN A 143 18.38 19.85 10.46
C GLN A 143 16.89 19.83 10.14
N PRO A 144 16.23 18.66 10.23
CA PRO A 144 14.78 18.57 10.05
C PRO A 144 14.09 19.31 11.20
N ARG A 145 13.23 20.26 10.87
CA ARG A 145 12.35 20.97 11.81
C ARG A 145 10.89 20.71 11.47
N LEU A 146 10.06 20.64 12.51
CA LEU A 146 8.62 20.57 12.39
C LEU A 146 8.07 21.98 12.13
N PHE A 147 7.53 22.22 10.94
CA PHE A 147 6.98 23.52 10.55
C PHE A 147 5.47 23.61 10.76
N TYR A 148 4.77 22.50 10.62
CA TYR A 148 3.33 22.45 10.80
C TYR A 148 2.88 21.05 11.21
N GLU A 149 1.95 20.98 12.15
CA GLU A 149 1.23 19.76 12.45
C GLU A 149 -0.26 20.06 12.65
N LYS A 150 -1.10 19.14 12.19
CA LYS A 150 -2.53 19.11 12.49
C LYS A 150 -2.94 17.66 12.63
N LEU A 151 -3.01 17.20 13.87
CA LEU A 151 -3.29 15.81 14.22
C LEU A 151 -4.70 15.70 14.82
N PRO A 152 -5.35 14.52 14.75
CA PRO A 152 -6.57 14.28 15.51
C PRO A 152 -6.33 14.47 17.02
N GLU A 153 -7.22 15.15 17.73
CA GLU A 153 -7.09 15.41 19.18
C GLU A 153 -6.99 14.11 20.01
N ASP A 154 -7.59 13.02 19.50
CA ASP A 154 -7.58 11.69 20.11
C ASP A 154 -6.52 10.75 19.50
N ILE A 155 -5.45 11.28 18.88
CA ILE A 155 -4.40 10.47 18.24
C ILE A 155 -3.70 9.51 19.21
N LYS A 156 -3.57 9.88 20.48
CA LYS A 156 -2.96 9.05 21.53
C LYS A 156 -3.69 7.71 21.76
N ASP A 157 -4.97 7.65 21.41
CA ASP A 157 -5.85 6.49 21.60
C ASP A 157 -6.09 5.74 20.26
N ARG A 158 -5.23 5.96 19.25
CA ARG A 158 -5.37 5.43 17.89
C ARG A 158 -4.10 4.77 17.38
N TRP A 159 -4.28 3.77 16.53
CA TRP A 159 -3.21 3.25 15.67
C TRP A 159 -2.93 4.23 14.54
N VAL A 160 -1.66 4.60 14.39
CA VAL A 160 -1.21 5.60 13.41
C VAL A 160 -0.58 4.89 12.20
N LEU A 161 -1.17 5.10 11.02
CA LEU A 161 -0.54 4.77 9.74
C LEU A 161 0.19 6.01 9.24
N LEU A 162 1.51 6.03 9.40
CA LEU A 162 2.35 7.11 8.86
C LEU A 162 2.54 6.91 7.35
N LEU A 163 2.20 7.92 6.56
CA LEU A 163 2.15 7.85 5.11
C LEU A 163 3.27 8.70 4.49
N ASP A 164 4.21 8.03 3.83
CA ASP A 164 5.26 8.65 3.01
C ASP A 164 5.67 7.66 1.88
N PRO A 165 5.52 8.03 0.60
CA PRO A 165 5.90 7.16 -0.50
C PRO A 165 7.41 7.03 -0.69
N MET A 166 8.25 7.87 -0.06
CA MET A 166 9.70 7.78 -0.22
C MET A 166 10.41 7.89 1.12
N LEU A 167 11.02 6.79 1.55
CA LEU A 167 11.83 6.78 2.76
C LEU A 167 13.31 6.93 2.39
N ALA A 168 13.71 8.16 2.05
CA ALA A 168 15.11 8.50 1.78
C ALA A 168 15.79 8.96 3.08
N THR A 169 16.73 8.17 3.59
CA THR A 169 17.63 8.63 4.65
C THR A 169 18.82 9.35 4.02
N ASP A 170 18.96 10.66 4.25
CA ASP A 170 20.18 11.40 3.91
C ASP A 170 21.35 11.12 4.89
N PHE A 171 21.26 10.08 5.71
CA PHE A 171 22.36 9.59 6.52
C PHE A 171 23.12 8.49 5.76
N GLY A 172 24.06 8.88 4.91
CA GLY A 172 25.14 8.03 4.41
C GLY A 172 24.73 6.84 3.51
N ASP A 173 24.95 7.01 2.22
CA ASP A 173 25.30 5.95 1.25
C ASP A 173 24.32 4.81 0.89
N ARG A 174 23.06 4.77 1.33
CA ARG A 174 22.12 3.76 0.82
C ARG A 174 20.73 4.30 0.49
N PHE A 175 20.57 4.62 -0.80
CA PHE A 175 19.30 4.89 -1.44
C PHE A 175 18.36 3.68 -1.34
N TYR A 176 17.26 3.81 -0.60
CA TYR A 176 16.09 2.95 -0.71
C TYR A 176 14.92 3.78 -1.22
N THR A 177 14.94 4.06 -2.53
CA THR A 177 13.77 4.64 -3.22
C THR A 177 12.86 3.49 -3.69
N LEU A 178 11.54 3.69 -3.61
CA LEU A 178 10.54 2.72 -4.09
C LEU A 178 10.67 2.32 -5.55
#